data_AF-A0A0C2G0J4-F1
#
_entry.id   AF-A0A0C2G0J4-F1
#
_cell.length_a   1.000
_cell.length_b   1.000
_cell.length_c   1.000
_cell.angle_alpha   90.00
_cell.angle_beta   90.00
_cell.angle_gamma   90.00
#
_symmetry.space_group_name_H-M   'P 1'
#
loop_
_entity.id
_entity.type
_entity.pdbx_description
1 polymer ?
#
loop_
_entity_poly.entity_id
_entity_poly.type
_entity_poly.pdbx_seq_one_letter_code
_entity_poly.pdbx_strand_id
1 'polypeptide(L)'
;MVTTDGPKLLEYNCRFGDPETEIIMRLLKSDLYSICMACTNGTLYEQKIEWDDRQACGIVLASKNYPYSGDKGTPIEIPDDTQDTVIFHAGTKRLADGKVVTNGGRILCVTSLGSTAAEARARAIRTCEEVKFEEKFFRKDIGMVQNGTAKSLTYDDSGVNIDEGNAFVEDIKGLVKSTLKKGTGQIGGFGAVVDLSAAGYSGGSEIVIGIDGVGTKIEVADIMNDYSGIGRDVVGMCVNDVLCHCAAPIAFVDYFVSGKLNRSRAREVVASIAEACIESGCSLVGQVDLSFQDFIEFSR
;
A
#
# COMPACT_ATOMS: atom_id res chain seq x y z
N MET A 1 -16.30 6.59 -0.36
CA MET A 1 -17.30 5.99 -1.29
C MET A 1 -18.52 5.56 -0.48
N VAL A 2 -19.56 6.41 -0.43
CA VAL A 2 -20.85 6.06 0.21
C VAL A 2 -21.84 5.80 -0.92
N THR A 3 -22.40 4.60 -0.96
CA THR A 3 -23.41 4.20 -1.94
C THR A 3 -24.78 4.16 -1.28
N THR A 4 -25.84 4.00 -2.08
CA THR A 4 -27.20 3.74 -1.58
C THR A 4 -27.29 2.50 -0.70
N ASP A 5 -26.35 1.56 -0.85
CA ASP A 5 -26.28 0.32 -0.08
C ASP A 5 -25.33 0.44 1.15
N GLY A 6 -24.88 1.66 1.47
CA GLY A 6 -23.92 1.92 2.53
C GLY A 6 -22.50 2.24 2.05
N PRO A 7 -21.56 2.49 2.98
CA PRO A 7 -20.17 2.72 2.65
C PRO A 7 -19.57 1.46 2.00
N LYS A 8 -19.02 1.62 0.79
CA LYS A 8 -18.25 0.57 0.11
C LYS A 8 -16.80 1.02 0.05
N LEU A 9 -15.90 0.25 0.65
CA LEU A 9 -14.46 0.50 0.59
C LEU A 9 -13.88 -0.41 -0.49
N LEU A 10 -13.42 0.19 -1.58
CA LEU A 10 -12.38 -0.41 -2.40
C LEU A 10 -11.07 0.06 -1.78
N GLU A 11 -10.23 -0.86 -1.33
CA GLU A 11 -8.91 -0.53 -0.81
C GLU A 11 -8.15 0.34 -1.82
N TYR A 12 -7.47 1.38 -1.32
CA TYR A 12 -6.90 2.44 -2.14
C TYR A 12 -5.59 2.03 -2.85
N ASN A 13 -5.16 0.76 -2.74
CA ASN A 13 -3.84 0.31 -3.19
C ASN A 13 -3.83 -1.08 -3.84
N CYS A 14 -4.80 -1.40 -4.68
CA CYS A 14 -4.76 -2.61 -5.49
C CYS A 14 -3.68 -2.48 -6.59
N ARG A 15 -2.48 -3.05 -6.43
CA ARG A 15 -1.50 -3.19 -7.52
C ARG A 15 -1.55 -4.59 -8.13
N PHE A 16 -1.04 -4.74 -9.35
CA PHE A 16 -0.82 -6.08 -9.90
C PHE A 16 0.17 -6.85 -9.03
N GLY A 17 -0.25 -8.01 -8.54
CA GLY A 17 0.49 -8.84 -7.58
C GLY A 17 -0.01 -8.74 -6.14
N ASP A 18 -0.95 -7.83 -5.85
CA ASP A 18 -1.66 -7.83 -4.57
C ASP A 18 -2.89 -8.77 -4.64
N PRO A 19 -3.20 -9.52 -3.56
CA PRO A 19 -4.32 -10.46 -3.51
C PRO A 19 -5.67 -9.84 -3.92
N GLU A 20 -5.90 -8.57 -3.57
CA GLU A 20 -7.13 -7.84 -3.87
C GLU A 20 -7.33 -7.70 -5.38
N THR A 21 -6.25 -7.36 -6.11
CA THR A 21 -6.27 -7.28 -7.58
C THR A 21 -6.48 -8.65 -8.19
N GLU A 22 -5.81 -9.69 -7.68
CA GLU A 22 -5.96 -11.06 -8.16
C GLU A 22 -7.43 -11.52 -8.06
N ILE A 23 -8.12 -11.17 -6.98
CA ILE A 23 -9.53 -11.50 -6.76
C ILE A 23 -10.43 -10.73 -7.73
N ILE A 24 -10.27 -9.41 -7.83
CA ILE A 24 -11.12 -8.56 -8.67
C ILE A 24 -10.95 -8.92 -10.15
N MET A 25 -9.71 -9.20 -10.59
CA MET A 25 -9.42 -9.54 -11.97
C MET A 25 -10.05 -10.87 -12.41
N ARG A 26 -10.37 -11.77 -11.47
CA ARG A 26 -11.14 -12.99 -11.78
C ARG A 26 -12.60 -12.70 -12.15
N LEU A 27 -13.12 -11.54 -11.77
CA LEU A 27 -14.47 -11.10 -12.14
C LEU A 27 -14.48 -10.27 -13.43
N LEU A 28 -13.33 -9.85 -13.97
CA LEU A 28 -13.31 -9.10 -15.22
C LEU A 28 -13.51 -10.05 -16.40
N LYS A 29 -14.62 -9.92 -17.13
CA LYS A 29 -14.88 -10.70 -18.36
C LYS A 29 -14.27 -10.04 -19.60
N SER A 30 -14.24 -8.71 -19.61
CA SER A 30 -13.61 -7.95 -20.71
C SER A 30 -12.11 -8.16 -20.76
N ASP A 31 -11.53 -8.06 -21.96
CA ASP A 31 -10.09 -8.13 -22.14
C ASP A 31 -9.40 -6.90 -21.54
N LEU A 32 -8.54 -7.12 -20.55
CA LEU A 32 -7.81 -6.05 -19.86
C LEU A 32 -6.93 -5.25 -20.82
N TYR A 33 -6.29 -5.92 -21.79
CA TYR A 33 -5.42 -5.24 -22.75
C TYR A 33 -6.20 -4.21 -23.57
N SER A 34 -7.37 -4.59 -24.08
CA SER A 34 -8.26 -3.71 -24.82
C SER A 34 -8.69 -2.49 -23.99
N ILE A 35 -8.98 -2.68 -22.70
CA ILE A 35 -9.30 -1.59 -21.78
C ILE A 35 -8.10 -0.64 -21.62
N CYS A 36 -6.91 -1.19 -21.36
CA CYS A 36 -5.69 -0.39 -21.22
C CYS A 36 -5.39 0.42 -22.49
N MET A 37 -5.53 -0.18 -23.67
CA MET A 37 -5.34 0.51 -24.95
C MET A 37 -6.38 1.60 -25.20
N ALA A 38 -7.62 1.38 -24.79
CA ALA A 38 -8.65 2.42 -24.88
C ALA A 38 -8.36 3.60 -23.95
N CYS A 39 -7.80 3.35 -22.76
CA CYS A 39 -7.32 4.41 -21.87
C CYS A 39 -6.21 5.24 -22.52
N THR A 40 -5.19 4.59 -23.10
CA THR A 40 -4.07 5.29 -23.75
C THR A 40 -4.50 6.09 -24.97
N ASN A 41 -5.53 5.63 -25.69
CA ASN A 41 -6.06 6.27 -26.88
C ASN A 41 -7.18 7.29 -26.58
N GLY A 42 -7.58 7.45 -25.32
CA GLY A 42 -8.68 8.33 -24.93
C GLY A 42 -10.06 7.87 -25.40
N THR A 43 -10.23 6.60 -25.76
CA THR A 43 -11.48 6.01 -26.28
C THR A 43 -12.17 5.08 -25.29
N LEU A 44 -11.81 5.15 -24.01
CA LEU A 44 -12.40 4.30 -22.96
C LEU A 44 -13.93 4.42 -22.88
N TYR A 45 -14.49 5.59 -23.17
CA TYR A 45 -15.94 5.83 -23.16
C TYR A 45 -16.72 5.02 -24.21
N GLU A 46 -16.03 4.45 -25.20
CA GLU A 46 -16.62 3.58 -26.23
C GLU A 46 -16.63 2.11 -25.81
N GLN A 47 -15.87 1.74 -24.76
CA GLN A 47 -15.76 0.36 -24.30
C GLN A 47 -16.88 0.00 -23.34
N LYS A 48 -17.52 -1.15 -23.58
CA LYS A 48 -18.41 -1.78 -22.60
C LYS A 48 -17.59 -2.75 -21.74
N ILE A 49 -17.36 -2.38 -20.49
CA ILE A 49 -16.65 -3.24 -19.53
C ILE A 49 -17.66 -4.19 -18.87
N GLU A 50 -17.48 -5.48 -19.11
CA GLU A 50 -18.32 -6.55 -18.59
C GLU A 50 -17.65 -7.25 -17.42
N TRP A 51 -18.44 -7.46 -16.37
CA TRP A 51 -18.02 -8.13 -15.15
C TRP A 51 -18.85 -9.40 -14.92
N ASP A 52 -18.24 -10.35 -14.22
CA ASP A 52 -18.90 -11.52 -13.67
C ASP A 52 -19.73 -11.12 -12.45
N ASP A 53 -20.98 -11.57 -12.41
CA ASP A 53 -21.95 -11.30 -11.35
C ASP A 53 -21.83 -12.28 -10.17
N ARG A 54 -21.00 -13.32 -10.32
CA ARG A 54 -20.62 -14.23 -9.24
C ARG A 54 -19.82 -13.51 -8.16
N GLN A 55 -19.72 -14.18 -7.03
CA GLN A 55 -18.92 -13.73 -5.88
C GLN A 55 -17.53 -14.36 -5.95
N ALA A 56 -16.52 -13.62 -5.51
CA ALA A 56 -15.14 -14.08 -5.46
C ALA A 56 -14.61 -14.08 -4.02
N CYS A 57 -13.77 -15.05 -3.68
CA CYS A 57 -13.07 -15.10 -2.40
C CYS A 57 -11.63 -15.52 -2.64
N GLY A 58 -10.67 -14.70 -2.18
CA GLY A 58 -9.26 -15.04 -2.16
C GLY A 58 -8.77 -15.32 -0.75
N ILE A 59 -7.94 -16.35 -0.61
CA ILE A 59 -7.30 -16.73 0.66
C ILE A 59 -5.80 -16.92 0.40
N VAL A 60 -4.99 -16.17 1.15
CA VAL A 60 -3.53 -16.27 1.10
C VAL A 60 -3.06 -17.42 1.99
N LEU A 61 -2.25 -18.32 1.42
CA LEU A 61 -1.43 -19.27 2.17
C LEU A 61 -0.07 -18.66 2.46
N ALA A 62 0.32 -18.64 3.73
CA ALA A 62 1.58 -18.11 4.21
C ALA A 62 2.46 -19.22 4.82
N SER A 63 3.76 -18.97 4.89
CA SER A 63 4.71 -19.76 5.67
C SER A 63 4.49 -19.52 7.17
N LYS A 64 4.79 -20.54 8.00
CA LYS A 64 4.62 -20.50 9.46
C LYS A 64 5.03 -19.21 10.17
N ASN A 65 6.18 -18.64 9.84
CA ASN A 65 6.75 -17.50 10.56
C ASN A 65 6.37 -16.13 9.96
N TYR A 66 5.47 -16.09 8.98
CA TYR A 66 4.97 -14.83 8.45
C TYR A 66 4.16 -14.08 9.53
N PRO A 67 4.33 -12.75 9.71
CA PRO A 67 5.10 -11.82 8.87
C PRO A 67 6.57 -11.64 9.25
N TYR A 68 7.06 -12.25 10.33
CA TYR A 68 8.39 -12.03 10.89
C TYR A 68 9.53 -12.59 10.02
N SER A 69 9.33 -13.75 9.37
CA SER A 69 10.29 -14.31 8.44
C SER A 69 9.60 -15.15 7.35
N GLY A 70 10.25 -15.24 6.19
CA GLY A 70 9.81 -16.08 5.08
C GLY A 70 10.44 -17.46 5.10
N ASP A 71 9.85 -18.38 4.34
CA ASP A 71 10.35 -19.73 4.12
C ASP A 71 10.96 -19.87 2.72
N LYS A 72 12.03 -20.67 2.61
CA LYS A 72 12.76 -20.90 1.35
C LYS A 72 13.14 -22.37 1.20
N GLY A 73 12.67 -22.97 0.11
CA GLY A 73 13.10 -24.31 -0.32
C GLY A 73 12.18 -25.45 0.10
N THR A 74 11.10 -25.19 0.85
CA THR A 74 10.10 -26.20 1.20
C THR A 74 9.30 -26.60 -0.03
N PRO A 75 9.25 -27.89 -0.41
CA PRO A 75 8.45 -28.36 -1.53
C PRO A 75 6.96 -28.07 -1.37
N ILE A 76 6.32 -27.68 -2.47
CA ILE A 76 4.88 -27.40 -2.53
C ILE A 76 4.22 -28.35 -3.52
N GLU A 77 3.20 -29.08 -3.06
CA GLU A 77 2.21 -29.76 -3.91
C GLU A 77 1.02 -28.84 -4.12
N ILE A 78 0.73 -28.51 -5.38
CA ILE A 78 -0.33 -27.58 -5.76
C ILE A 78 -1.29 -28.35 -6.68
N PRO A 79 -2.61 -28.38 -6.40
CA PRO A 79 -3.58 -28.97 -7.31
C PRO A 79 -3.70 -28.11 -8.58
N ASP A 80 -4.21 -28.70 -9.66
CA ASP A 80 -4.44 -27.95 -10.90
C ASP A 80 -5.54 -26.90 -10.73
N ASP A 81 -5.39 -25.79 -11.44
CA ASP A 81 -6.44 -24.78 -11.55
C ASP A 81 -7.71 -25.38 -12.16
N THR A 82 -8.84 -24.76 -11.81
CA THR A 82 -10.14 -25.08 -12.40
C THR A 82 -10.73 -23.82 -13.03
N GLN A 83 -11.86 -23.96 -13.72
CA GLN A 83 -12.57 -22.80 -14.28
C GLN A 83 -12.91 -21.76 -13.19
N ASP A 84 -13.26 -22.23 -11.99
CA ASP A 84 -13.76 -21.40 -10.90
C ASP A 84 -12.70 -21.08 -9.85
N THR A 85 -11.61 -21.85 -9.75
CA THR A 85 -10.53 -21.63 -8.79
C THR A 85 -9.20 -21.51 -9.49
N VAL A 86 -8.47 -20.43 -9.19
CA VAL A 86 -7.11 -20.19 -9.67
C VAL A 86 -6.17 -20.00 -8.49
N ILE A 87 -4.97 -20.57 -8.58
CA ILE A 87 -3.92 -20.49 -7.56
C ILE A 87 -2.79 -19.60 -8.07
N PHE A 88 -2.74 -18.37 -7.57
CA PHE A 88 -1.68 -17.42 -7.90
C PHE A 88 -0.42 -17.71 -7.08
N HIS A 89 0.71 -17.66 -7.77
CA HIS A 89 2.03 -17.85 -7.20
C HIS A 89 2.60 -16.51 -6.72
N ALA A 90 2.86 -16.39 -5.41
CA ALA A 90 3.53 -15.24 -4.82
C ALA A 90 4.98 -15.61 -4.46
N GLY A 91 5.27 -15.85 -3.18
CA GLY A 91 6.57 -16.29 -2.67
C GLY A 91 6.88 -17.75 -3.01
N THR A 92 6.98 -18.07 -4.30
CA THR A 92 7.39 -19.41 -4.78
C THR A 92 8.59 -19.32 -5.72
N LYS A 93 9.30 -20.44 -5.87
CA LYS A 93 10.39 -20.59 -6.84
C LYS A 93 10.24 -21.92 -7.55
N ARG A 94 10.36 -21.91 -8.87
CA ARG A 94 10.43 -23.13 -9.68
C ARG A 94 11.89 -23.60 -9.77
N LEU A 95 12.15 -24.86 -9.44
CA LEU A 95 13.45 -25.50 -9.57
C LEU A 95 13.66 -26.03 -10.99
N ALA A 96 14.91 -26.39 -11.32
CA ALA A 96 15.28 -26.91 -12.65
C ALA A 96 14.58 -28.24 -13.00
N ASP A 97 14.19 -29.03 -11.99
CA ASP A 97 13.42 -30.26 -12.16
C ASP A 97 11.90 -30.02 -12.28
N GLY A 98 11.48 -28.75 -12.35
CA GLY A 98 10.09 -28.35 -12.50
C GLY A 98 9.30 -28.24 -11.20
N LYS A 99 9.85 -28.70 -10.06
CA LYS A 99 9.18 -28.61 -8.75
C LYS A 99 9.07 -27.17 -8.28
N VAL A 100 8.03 -26.90 -7.50
CA VAL A 100 7.79 -25.60 -6.88
C VAL A 100 8.17 -25.69 -5.41
N VAL A 101 8.91 -24.70 -4.94
CA VAL A 101 9.29 -24.55 -3.53
C VAL A 101 8.89 -23.17 -3.00
N THR A 102 8.79 -23.03 -1.69
CA THR A 102 8.61 -21.73 -1.02
C THR A 102 9.80 -20.80 -1.28
N ASN A 103 9.52 -19.50 -1.35
CA ASN A 103 10.51 -18.43 -1.49
C ASN A 103 9.97 -17.08 -1.01
N GLY A 104 9.41 -17.02 0.20
CA GLY A 104 8.79 -15.80 0.73
C GLY A 104 7.92 -16.04 1.95
N GLY A 105 7.14 -15.02 2.32
CA GLY A 105 6.21 -15.08 3.45
C GLY A 105 4.78 -15.44 3.04
N ARG A 106 4.21 -14.69 2.08
CA ARG A 106 2.97 -15.03 1.38
C ARG A 106 3.32 -15.95 0.22
N ILE A 107 2.89 -17.20 0.25
CA ILE A 107 3.35 -18.25 -0.67
C ILE A 107 2.42 -18.35 -1.88
N LEU A 108 1.12 -18.52 -1.65
CA LEU A 108 0.10 -18.64 -2.70
C LEU A 108 -1.12 -17.80 -2.34
N CYS A 109 -1.88 -17.38 -3.35
CA CYS A 109 -3.21 -16.83 -3.19
C CYS A 109 -4.21 -17.70 -3.95
N VAL A 110 -5.09 -18.38 -3.22
CA VAL A 110 -6.15 -19.21 -3.80
C VAL A 110 -7.37 -18.33 -3.97
N THR A 111 -7.79 -18.13 -5.22
CA THR A 111 -8.99 -17.35 -5.54
C THR A 111 -10.04 -18.25 -6.16
N SER A 112 -11.24 -18.28 -5.55
CA SER A 112 -12.38 -19.05 -6.04
C SER A 112 -13.60 -18.18 -6.32
N LEU A 113 -14.34 -18.55 -7.36
CA LEU A 113 -15.62 -17.98 -7.73
C LEU A 113 -16.77 -18.89 -7.26
N GLY A 114 -17.91 -18.29 -6.94
CA GLY A 114 -19.13 -19.00 -6.56
C GLY A 114 -20.38 -18.16 -6.80
N SER A 115 -21.54 -18.80 -6.92
CA SER A 115 -22.82 -18.10 -7.05
C SER A 115 -23.18 -17.29 -5.81
N THR A 116 -22.62 -17.66 -4.65
CA THR A 116 -22.74 -16.93 -3.38
C THR A 116 -21.38 -16.77 -2.72
N ALA A 117 -21.25 -15.77 -1.83
CA ALA A 117 -20.02 -15.56 -1.07
C ALA A 117 -19.63 -16.78 -0.23
N ALA A 118 -20.62 -17.46 0.35
CA ALA A 118 -20.42 -18.69 1.12
C ALA A 118 -19.85 -19.83 0.24
N GLU A 119 -20.35 -19.96 -0.99
CA GLU A 119 -19.85 -20.96 -1.94
C GLU A 119 -18.42 -20.65 -2.40
N ALA A 120 -18.15 -19.40 -2.82
CA ALA A 120 -16.82 -18.97 -3.23
C ALA A 120 -15.78 -19.24 -2.13
N ARG A 121 -16.13 -18.87 -0.88
CA ARG A 121 -15.30 -19.13 0.30
C ARG A 121 -15.09 -20.62 0.57
N ALA A 122 -16.14 -21.44 0.49
CA ALA A 122 -16.04 -22.88 0.74
C ALA A 122 -15.10 -23.57 -0.27
N ARG A 123 -15.12 -23.14 -1.54
CA ARG A 123 -14.21 -23.62 -2.58
C ARG A 123 -12.76 -23.17 -2.34
N ALA A 124 -12.56 -21.91 -1.96
CA ALA A 124 -11.23 -21.40 -1.64
C ALA A 124 -10.61 -22.16 -0.47
N ILE A 125 -11.35 -22.34 0.64
CA ILE A 125 -10.89 -23.10 1.82
C ILE A 125 -10.52 -24.53 1.44
N ARG A 126 -11.37 -25.23 0.68
CA ARG A 126 -11.08 -26.60 0.25
C ARG A 126 -9.78 -26.69 -0.54
N THR A 127 -9.58 -25.78 -1.48
CA THR A 127 -8.36 -25.74 -2.30
C THR A 127 -7.13 -25.39 -1.45
N CYS A 128 -7.25 -24.47 -0.48
CA CYS A 128 -6.19 -24.21 0.49
C CYS A 128 -5.84 -25.45 1.32
N GLU A 129 -6.82 -26.31 1.64
CA GLU A 129 -6.59 -27.57 2.36
C GLU A 129 -5.87 -28.61 1.49
N GLU A 130 -6.14 -28.65 0.18
CA GLU A 130 -5.51 -29.54 -0.80
C GLU A 130 -4.03 -29.20 -1.11
N VAL A 131 -3.67 -27.92 -1.15
CA VAL A 131 -2.28 -27.47 -1.31
C VAL A 131 -1.40 -28.03 -0.19
N LYS A 132 -0.27 -28.69 -0.45
CA LYS A 132 0.59 -29.21 0.63
C LYS A 132 1.96 -28.56 0.63
N PHE A 133 2.33 -27.98 1.75
CA PHE A 133 3.71 -27.67 2.12
C PHE A 133 3.81 -27.61 3.64
N GLU A 134 5.02 -27.85 4.14
CA GLU A 134 5.28 -27.95 5.57
C GLU A 134 4.88 -26.66 6.29
N GLU A 135 4.12 -26.82 7.38
CA GLU A 135 3.70 -25.73 8.27
C GLU A 135 3.01 -24.54 7.57
N LYS A 136 2.26 -24.82 6.48
CA LYS A 136 1.38 -23.83 5.85
C LYS A 136 0.37 -23.26 6.86
N PHE A 137 0.11 -21.96 6.77
CA PHE A 137 -0.92 -21.29 7.54
C PHE A 137 -1.83 -20.46 6.63
N PHE A 138 -3.14 -20.48 6.91
CA PHE A 138 -4.09 -19.57 6.29
C PHE A 138 -5.26 -19.33 7.25
N ARG A 139 -5.84 -18.14 7.15
CA ARG A 139 -6.98 -17.73 7.98
C ARG A 139 -8.27 -18.38 7.49
N LYS A 140 -9.00 -19.03 8.39
CA LYS A 140 -10.31 -19.64 8.09
C LYS A 140 -11.47 -18.68 8.30
N ASP A 141 -11.26 -17.52 8.90
CA ASP A 141 -12.29 -16.53 9.19
C ASP A 141 -12.54 -15.54 8.03
N ILE A 142 -11.70 -15.57 6.99
CA ILE A 142 -11.86 -14.75 5.78
C ILE A 142 -13.22 -15.01 5.13
N GLY A 143 -13.94 -13.94 4.77
CA GLY A 143 -15.24 -14.00 4.09
C GLY A 143 -16.41 -14.49 4.96
N MET A 144 -16.25 -14.59 6.28
CA MET A 144 -17.38 -14.86 7.17
C MET A 144 -18.21 -13.60 7.39
N VAL A 145 -19.53 -13.70 7.18
CA VAL A 145 -20.47 -12.66 7.59
C VAL A 145 -20.65 -12.78 9.10
N GLN A 146 -20.17 -11.78 9.86
CA GLN A 146 -20.51 -11.71 11.29
C GLN A 146 -22.01 -11.45 11.42
N ASN A 147 -22.78 -12.48 11.83
CA ASN A 147 -24.17 -12.35 12.25
C ASN A 147 -24.27 -11.72 13.65
N GLY A 148 -23.66 -10.54 13.81
CA GLY A 148 -23.94 -9.64 14.92
C GLY A 148 -24.75 -8.47 14.39
N THR A 149 -25.59 -7.88 15.22
CA THR A 149 -26.07 -6.50 15.03
C THR A 149 -24.87 -5.55 15.05
N ALA A 150 -24.03 -5.61 14.02
CA ALA A 150 -22.89 -4.74 13.87
C ALA A 150 -23.46 -3.34 13.70
N LYS A 151 -23.22 -2.48 14.68
CA LYS A 151 -23.30 -1.04 14.53
C LYS A 151 -22.67 -0.71 13.18
N SER A 152 -23.36 0.08 12.34
CA SER A 152 -22.81 0.57 11.08
C SER A 152 -21.37 1.04 11.32
N LEU A 153 -20.40 0.29 10.82
CA LEU A 153 -18.99 0.67 10.91
C LEU A 153 -18.84 1.96 10.12
N THR A 154 -18.47 3.03 10.81
CA THR A 154 -18.06 4.26 10.12
C THR A 154 -16.67 4.05 9.56
N TYR A 155 -16.28 4.85 8.58
CA TYR A 155 -14.91 4.84 8.08
C TYR A 155 -13.91 5.12 9.22
N ASP A 156 -14.30 5.94 10.20
CA ASP A 156 -13.57 6.19 11.45
C ASP A 156 -13.28 4.92 12.25
N ASP A 157 -14.17 3.92 12.23
CA ASP A 157 -13.99 2.65 12.95
C ASP A 157 -12.88 1.77 12.33
N SER A 158 -12.38 2.09 11.12
CA SER A 158 -11.20 1.47 10.50
C SER A 158 -9.88 2.16 10.86
N GLY A 159 -9.92 3.15 11.75
CA GLY A 159 -8.77 3.97 12.14
C GLY A 159 -8.45 5.11 11.20
N VAL A 160 -9.27 5.35 10.17
CA VAL A 160 -9.11 6.45 9.22
C VAL A 160 -10.26 7.44 9.40
N ASN A 161 -9.97 8.58 10.03
CA ASN A 161 -10.92 9.68 10.14
C ASN A 161 -10.61 10.74 9.08
N ILE A 162 -11.47 10.84 8.05
CA ILE A 162 -11.28 11.77 6.91
C ILE A 162 -11.32 13.22 7.39
N ASP A 163 -12.19 13.55 8.33
CA ASP A 163 -12.32 14.91 8.85
C ASP A 163 -11.08 15.30 9.68
N GLU A 164 -10.52 14.37 10.45
CA GLU A 164 -9.28 14.55 11.19
C GLU A 164 -8.07 14.66 10.25
N GLY A 165 -8.01 13.85 9.20
CA GLY A 165 -7.00 13.92 8.14
C GLY A 165 -7.06 15.24 7.38
N ASN A 166 -8.24 15.69 6.95
CA ASN A 166 -8.43 16.97 6.28
C ASN A 166 -8.08 18.15 7.20
N ALA A 167 -8.45 18.08 8.47
CA ALA A 167 -8.08 19.10 9.45
C ALA A 167 -6.56 19.13 9.68
N PHE A 168 -5.90 17.97 9.71
CA PHE A 168 -4.44 17.89 9.80
C PHE A 168 -3.75 18.45 8.55
N VAL A 169 -4.25 18.15 7.35
CA VAL A 169 -3.75 18.74 6.10
C VAL A 169 -3.85 20.26 6.14
N GLU A 170 -4.95 20.84 6.65
CA GLU A 170 -5.04 22.29 6.81
C GLU A 170 -4.07 22.85 7.87
N ASP A 171 -3.78 22.12 8.96
CA ASP A 171 -2.79 22.54 9.97
C ASP A 171 -1.37 22.67 9.41
N ILE A 172 -1.01 21.79 8.48
CA ILE A 172 0.36 21.68 7.95
C ILE A 172 0.54 22.38 6.60
N LYS A 173 -0.55 22.74 5.92
CA LYS A 173 -0.55 23.43 4.62
C LYS A 173 0.39 24.64 4.57
N GLY A 174 0.42 25.43 5.64
CA GLY A 174 1.32 26.58 5.76
C GLY A 174 2.80 26.20 5.82
N LEU A 175 3.12 25.09 6.50
CA LEU A 175 4.47 24.55 6.61
C LEU A 175 4.95 24.01 5.27
N VAL A 176 4.11 23.24 4.59
CA VAL A 176 4.47 22.67 3.28
C VAL A 176 4.66 23.78 2.25
N LYS A 177 3.72 24.75 2.21
CA LYS A 177 3.78 25.89 1.29
C LYS A 177 5.03 26.74 1.46
N SER A 178 5.57 26.86 2.68
CA SER A 178 6.78 27.66 2.92
C SER A 178 8.05 27.02 2.33
N THR A 179 8.03 25.72 2.01
CA THR A 179 9.16 25.01 1.40
C THR A 179 9.18 25.11 -0.13
N LEU A 180 8.07 25.51 -0.76
CA LEU A 180 7.91 25.42 -2.22
C LEU A 180 8.87 26.36 -2.96
N LYS A 181 9.56 25.79 -3.95
CA LYS A 181 10.49 26.47 -4.84
C LYS A 181 9.96 26.50 -6.27
N LYS A 182 10.59 27.34 -7.10
CA LYS A 182 10.27 27.42 -8.52
C LYS A 182 10.37 26.03 -9.17
N GLY A 183 9.34 25.66 -9.94
CA GLY A 183 9.24 24.35 -10.58
C GLY A 183 8.70 23.24 -9.68
N THR A 184 8.40 23.51 -8.41
CA THR A 184 7.73 22.54 -7.53
C THR A 184 6.29 22.97 -7.25
N GLY A 185 5.38 22.00 -7.18
CA GLY A 185 3.99 22.27 -6.84
C GLY A 185 3.25 21.02 -6.38
N GLN A 186 2.22 21.22 -5.58
CA GLN A 186 1.30 20.15 -5.19
C GLN A 186 0.17 20.04 -6.23
N ILE A 187 -0.17 18.82 -6.63
CA ILE A 187 -1.32 18.50 -7.49
C ILE A 187 -2.39 17.83 -6.62
N GLY A 188 -3.19 18.66 -5.93
CA GLY A 188 -4.20 18.15 -5.01
C GLY A 188 -3.62 17.23 -3.92
N GLY A 189 -4.48 16.63 -3.10
CA GLY A 189 -4.05 15.78 -1.99
C GLY A 189 -3.41 14.43 -2.37
N PHE A 190 -3.03 14.20 -3.63
CA PHE A 190 -2.66 12.87 -4.14
C PHE A 190 -1.32 12.80 -4.87
N GLY A 191 -0.68 13.93 -5.17
CA GLY A 191 0.60 13.92 -5.86
C GLY A 191 1.22 15.29 -5.99
N ALA A 192 2.45 15.32 -6.47
CA ALA A 192 3.17 16.54 -6.78
C ALA A 192 3.88 16.42 -8.12
N VAL A 193 4.11 17.58 -8.75
CA VAL A 193 4.92 17.66 -9.96
C VAL A 193 6.12 18.54 -9.70
N VAL A 194 7.24 18.07 -10.22
CA VAL A 194 8.51 18.78 -10.27
C VAL A 194 8.82 19.05 -11.73
N ASP A 195 8.56 20.27 -12.16
CA ASP A 195 8.97 20.79 -13.46
C ASP A 195 10.45 21.18 -13.39
N LEU A 196 11.30 20.27 -13.88
CA LEU A 196 12.74 20.45 -13.94
C LEU A 196 13.15 21.68 -14.77
N SER A 197 12.43 21.98 -15.85
CA SER A 197 12.74 23.14 -16.69
C SER A 197 12.45 24.44 -15.95
N ALA A 198 11.28 24.53 -15.31
CA ALA A 198 10.95 25.68 -14.49
C ALA A 198 11.89 25.85 -13.29
N ALA A 199 12.36 24.74 -12.71
CA ALA A 199 13.37 24.72 -11.64
C ALA A 199 14.79 25.10 -12.12
N GLY A 200 15.01 25.29 -13.43
CA GLY A 200 16.26 25.78 -14.00
C GLY A 200 17.20 24.69 -14.51
N TYR A 201 16.74 23.45 -14.58
CA TYR A 201 17.49 22.33 -15.13
C TYR A 201 17.32 22.26 -16.66
N SER A 202 18.39 21.87 -17.35
CA SER A 202 18.40 21.76 -18.81
C SER A 202 17.89 20.41 -19.30
N GLY A 203 17.47 20.37 -20.57
CA GLY A 203 17.15 19.11 -21.24
C GLY A 203 18.34 18.15 -21.19
N GLY A 204 18.13 16.97 -20.60
CA GLY A 204 19.18 15.97 -20.36
C GLY A 204 19.63 15.85 -18.89
N SER A 205 19.03 16.61 -17.97
CA SER A 205 19.27 16.44 -16.53
C SER A 205 18.74 15.07 -16.06
N GLU A 206 19.50 14.41 -15.20
CA GLU A 206 19.17 13.11 -14.61
C GLU A 206 18.59 13.30 -13.20
N ILE A 207 17.78 12.33 -12.75
CA ILE A 207 17.16 12.35 -11.42
C ILE A 207 17.83 11.30 -10.54
N VAL A 208 18.26 11.70 -9.36
CA VAL A 208 18.70 10.81 -8.29
C VAL A 208 17.59 10.73 -7.24
N ILE A 209 17.21 9.51 -6.86
CA ILE A 209 16.18 9.26 -5.87
C ILE A 209 16.81 8.48 -4.72
N GLY A 210 16.71 9.03 -3.52
CA GLY A 210 17.07 8.37 -2.26
C GLY A 210 15.84 8.16 -1.39
N ILE A 211 15.81 7.06 -0.66
CA ILE A 211 14.78 6.76 0.32
C ILE A 211 15.44 6.18 1.56
N ASP A 212 15.10 6.73 2.72
CA ASP A 212 15.57 6.25 4.01
C ASP A 212 14.53 6.48 5.10
N GLY A 213 14.75 5.88 6.27
CA GLY A 213 13.97 6.08 7.48
C GLY A 213 14.85 6.57 8.62
N VAL A 214 14.20 7.05 9.68
CA VAL A 214 14.89 7.50 10.91
C VAL A 214 15.46 6.32 11.72
N GLY A 215 14.85 5.14 11.55
CA GLY A 215 15.21 3.92 12.29
C GLY A 215 14.82 3.98 13.77
N THR A 216 15.55 3.24 14.60
CA THR A 216 15.27 3.07 16.04
C THR A 216 15.40 4.34 16.86
N LYS A 217 15.92 5.44 16.30
CA LYS A 217 15.96 6.75 16.98
C LYS A 217 14.55 7.30 17.26
N ILE A 218 13.53 6.81 16.55
CA ILE A 218 12.12 7.10 16.86
C ILE A 218 11.75 6.63 18.28
N GLU A 219 12.30 5.51 18.75
CA GLU A 219 12.04 5.01 20.11
C GLU A 219 12.60 5.98 21.16
N VAL A 220 13.75 6.59 20.89
CA VAL A 220 14.33 7.62 21.78
C VAL A 220 13.45 8.86 21.81
N ALA A 221 12.95 9.32 20.66
CA ALA A 221 12.01 10.43 20.59
C ALA A 221 10.71 10.15 21.36
N ASP A 222 10.22 8.91 21.33
CA ASP A 222 9.03 8.50 22.09
C ASP A 222 9.29 8.48 23.60
N ILE A 223 10.45 7.95 24.04
CA ILE A 223 10.88 7.98 25.46
C ILE A 223 11.01 9.43 25.96
N MET A 224 11.56 10.32 25.14
CA MET A 224 11.77 11.72 25.48
C MET A 224 10.51 12.58 25.29
N ASN A 225 9.50 12.06 24.59
CA ASN A 225 8.32 12.80 24.13
C ASN A 225 8.69 14.11 23.41
N ASP A 226 9.69 14.05 22.53
CA ASP A 226 10.20 15.16 21.72
C ASP A 226 10.47 14.67 20.30
N TYR A 227 9.67 15.15 19.34
CA TYR A 227 9.77 14.75 17.94
C TYR A 227 10.34 15.86 17.05
N SER A 228 10.77 16.98 17.64
CA SER A 228 11.23 18.18 16.92
C SER A 228 12.52 17.95 16.10
N GLY A 229 13.27 16.90 16.40
CA GLY A 229 14.47 16.49 15.66
C GLY A 229 14.24 15.50 14.52
N ILE A 230 13.08 14.82 14.50
CA ILE A 230 12.84 13.66 13.64
C ILE A 230 12.88 14.02 12.15
N GLY A 231 12.35 15.17 11.77
CA GLY A 231 12.37 15.62 10.39
C GLY A 231 13.75 15.96 9.88
N ARG A 232 14.63 16.50 10.74
CA ARG A 232 16.05 16.74 10.40
C ARG A 232 16.79 15.43 10.19
N ASP A 233 16.50 14.42 11.00
CA ASP A 233 17.10 13.09 10.83
C ASP A 233 16.71 12.48 9.48
N VAL A 234 15.41 12.38 9.17
CA VAL A 234 14.96 11.72 7.93
C VAL A 234 15.38 12.49 6.68
N VAL A 235 15.23 13.83 6.68
CA VAL A 235 15.62 14.64 5.52
C VAL A 235 17.13 14.61 5.35
N GLY A 236 17.89 14.70 6.45
CA GLY A 236 19.36 14.66 6.43
C GLY A 236 19.90 13.35 5.86
N MET A 237 19.35 12.20 6.26
CA MET A 237 19.75 10.89 5.72
C MET A 237 19.56 10.84 4.20
N CYS A 238 18.35 11.15 3.72
CA CYS A 238 18.05 11.12 2.28
C CYS A 238 18.86 12.15 1.48
N VAL A 239 19.01 13.38 1.99
CA VAL A 239 19.74 14.45 1.30
C VAL A 239 21.23 14.11 1.18
N ASN A 240 21.84 13.56 2.23
CA ASN A 240 23.25 13.19 2.19
C ASN A 240 23.55 12.12 1.13
N ASP A 241 22.66 11.15 0.94
CA ASP A 241 22.80 10.14 -0.11
C ASP A 241 22.72 10.75 -1.51
N VAL A 242 21.78 11.67 -1.74
CA VAL A 242 21.66 12.41 -3.01
C VAL A 242 22.91 13.24 -3.28
N LEU A 243 23.45 13.91 -2.25
CA LEU A 243 24.68 14.71 -2.37
C LEU A 243 25.91 13.86 -2.72
N CYS A 244 25.97 12.60 -2.30
CA CYS A 244 27.06 11.68 -2.67
C CYS A 244 27.10 11.38 -4.18
N HIS A 245 25.98 11.56 -4.89
CA HIS A 245 25.91 11.48 -6.34
C HIS A 245 26.16 12.82 -7.05
N CYS A 246 26.62 13.84 -6.32
CA CYS A 246 26.77 15.22 -6.80
C CYS A 246 25.47 15.83 -7.34
N ALA A 247 24.30 15.34 -6.87
CA ALA A 247 23.00 15.86 -7.24
C ALA A 247 22.53 16.94 -6.25
N ALA A 248 21.73 17.88 -6.73
CA ALA A 248 21.12 18.92 -5.91
C ALA A 248 19.73 18.45 -5.43
N PRO A 249 19.44 18.50 -4.11
CA PRO A 249 18.10 18.21 -3.60
C PRO A 249 17.07 19.17 -4.21
N ILE A 250 15.97 18.64 -4.73
CA ILE A 250 14.91 19.43 -5.38
C ILE A 250 13.56 19.27 -4.71
N ALA A 251 13.20 18.04 -4.33
CA ALA A 251 11.91 17.71 -3.75
C ALA A 251 12.07 16.60 -2.72
N PHE A 252 11.21 16.62 -1.71
CA PHE A 252 11.10 15.63 -0.66
C PHE A 252 9.65 15.19 -0.52
N VAL A 253 9.44 13.91 -0.27
CA VAL A 253 8.13 13.30 -0.01
C VAL A 253 8.27 12.48 1.26
N ASP A 254 7.36 12.68 2.21
CA ASP A 254 7.34 11.91 3.45
C ASP A 254 6.18 10.92 3.51
N TYR A 255 6.40 9.87 4.31
CA TYR A 255 5.43 8.82 4.60
C TYR A 255 5.38 8.62 6.12
N PHE A 256 4.27 9.06 6.73
CA PHE A 256 4.07 9.03 8.18
C PHE A 256 3.05 7.97 8.55
N VAL A 257 3.41 7.08 9.48
CA VAL A 257 2.53 6.00 9.96
C VAL A 257 2.41 6.08 11.47
N SER A 258 1.18 6.01 11.97
CA SER A 258 0.89 5.88 13.41
C SER A 258 -0.26 4.93 13.66
N GLY A 259 -0.25 4.26 14.82
CA GLY A 259 -1.39 3.48 15.30
C GLY A 259 -2.62 4.36 15.54
N LYS A 260 -2.41 5.55 16.11
CA LYS A 260 -3.44 6.59 16.24
C LYS A 260 -2.83 7.94 15.94
N LEU A 261 -3.50 8.74 15.11
CA LEU A 261 -3.02 10.08 14.80
C LEU A 261 -3.04 10.94 16.06
N ASN A 262 -1.88 11.45 16.46
CA ASN A 262 -1.78 12.54 17.42
C ASN A 262 -1.38 13.79 16.66
N ARG A 263 -2.36 14.66 16.38
CA ARG A 263 -2.16 15.86 15.55
C ARG A 263 -1.03 16.76 16.04
N SER A 264 -0.83 16.88 17.36
CA SER A 264 0.25 17.72 17.90
C SER A 264 1.62 17.15 17.57
N ARG A 265 1.82 15.84 17.78
CA ARG A 265 3.08 15.15 17.48
C ARG A 265 3.34 15.10 15.98
N ALA A 266 2.32 14.75 15.20
CA ALA A 266 2.43 14.70 13.74
C ALA A 266 2.78 16.08 13.16
N ARG A 267 2.17 17.16 13.67
CA ARG A 267 2.50 18.52 13.27
C ARG A 267 3.94 18.92 13.63
N GLU A 268 4.42 18.50 14.80
CA GLU A 268 5.82 18.74 15.22
C GLU A 268 6.81 18.04 14.28
N VAL A 269 6.55 16.78 13.92
CA VAL A 269 7.34 16.03 12.93
C VAL A 269 7.33 16.75 11.59
N VAL A 270 6.15 17.07 11.04
CA VAL A 270 6.03 17.77 9.75
C VAL A 270 6.71 19.14 9.76
N ALA A 271 6.61 19.89 10.86
CA ALA A 271 7.31 21.17 11.01
C ALA A 271 8.82 20.97 10.93
N SER A 272 9.36 19.97 11.61
CA SER A 272 10.79 19.66 11.55
C SER A 272 11.25 19.18 10.17
N ILE A 273 10.39 18.46 9.42
CA ILE A 273 10.67 18.06 8.02
C ILE A 273 10.72 19.30 7.13
N ALA A 274 9.72 20.19 7.27
CA ALA A 274 9.64 21.41 6.47
C ALA A 274 10.84 22.33 6.72
N GLU A 275 11.25 22.51 7.98
CA GLU A 275 12.47 23.25 8.33
C GLU A 275 13.71 22.61 7.71
N ALA A 276 13.87 21.30 7.83
CA ALA A 276 15.01 20.58 7.25
C ALA A 276 15.03 20.65 5.72
N CYS A 277 13.87 20.64 5.05
CA CYS A 277 13.77 20.83 3.60
C CYS A 277 14.24 22.24 3.19
N ILE A 278 13.84 23.27 3.94
CA ILE A 278 14.29 24.65 3.72
C ILE A 278 15.81 24.75 3.88
N GLU A 279 16.36 24.20 4.98
CA GLU A 279 17.80 24.15 5.27
C GLU A 279 18.57 23.41 4.16
N SER A 280 18.02 22.30 3.66
CA SER A 280 18.61 21.46 2.60
C SER A 280 18.38 21.98 1.18
N GLY A 281 17.57 23.02 1.04
CA GLY A 281 17.27 23.64 -0.24
C GLY A 281 16.33 22.84 -1.15
N CYS A 282 15.50 21.93 -0.63
CA CYS A 282 14.47 21.22 -1.38
C CYS A 282 13.05 21.65 -0.95
N SER A 283 12.05 21.25 -1.72
CA SER A 283 10.64 21.48 -1.38
C SER A 283 10.01 20.22 -0.82
N LEU A 284 9.24 20.34 0.26
CA LEU A 284 8.33 19.29 0.70
C LEU A 284 7.12 19.33 -0.24
N VAL A 285 6.98 18.31 -1.09
CA VAL A 285 5.99 18.33 -2.18
C VAL A 285 4.88 17.30 -2.00
N GLY A 286 5.12 16.21 -1.29
CA GLY A 286 4.12 15.16 -1.06
C GLY A 286 4.13 14.68 0.38
N GLN A 287 2.94 14.35 0.87
CA GLN A 287 2.69 13.77 2.18
C GLN A 287 1.73 12.60 2.03
N VAL A 288 2.08 11.46 2.61
CA VAL A 288 1.17 10.32 2.74
C VAL A 288 1.08 9.99 4.23
N ASP A 289 0.02 10.49 4.86
CA ASP A 289 -0.30 10.22 6.25
C ASP A 289 -1.26 9.04 6.34
N LEU A 290 -0.87 7.97 7.07
CA LEU A 290 -1.74 6.83 7.32
C LEU A 290 -1.87 6.57 8.81
N SER A 291 -3.10 6.62 9.31
CA SER A 291 -3.47 6.13 10.63
C SER A 291 -4.11 4.75 10.53
N PHE A 292 -3.52 3.75 11.20
CA PHE A 292 -4.07 2.39 11.26
C PHE A 292 -4.29 2.00 12.72
N GLN A 293 -5.54 1.98 13.20
CA GLN A 293 -5.85 1.62 14.58
C GLN A 293 -5.42 0.19 14.97
N ASP A 294 -5.28 -0.71 13.99
CA ASP A 294 -5.14 -2.14 14.24
C ASP A 294 -3.83 -2.78 13.69
N PHE A 295 -2.90 -1.99 13.12
CA PHE A 295 -1.67 -2.56 12.52
C PHE A 295 -0.44 -2.50 13.43
N ILE A 296 -0.49 -1.68 14.50
CA ILE A 296 0.60 -1.55 15.48
C ILE A 296 0.07 -1.95 16.86
N GLU A 297 -0.30 -3.22 17.02
CA GLU A 297 -0.25 -3.86 18.34
C GLU A 297 1.20 -4.31 18.57
N PHE A 298 2.02 -3.43 19.17
CA PHE A 298 3.16 -3.91 19.94
C PHE A 298 2.58 -4.63 21.16
N SER A 299 2.49 -5.96 21.08
CA SER A 299 2.29 -6.78 22.28
C SER A 299 3.44 -6.48 23.24
N ARG A 300 3.09 -5.99 24.43
CA ARG A 300 3.99 -6.00 25.58
C ARG A 300 4.52 -7.41 25.86
#